data_AF-A0AAU9EYN0-F1
#
_entry.id   AF-A0AAU9EYN0-F1
#
_cell.length_a   1.000
_cell.length_b   1.000
_cell.length_c   1.000
_cell.angle_alpha   90.00
_cell.angle_beta   90.00
_cell.angle_gamma   90.00
#
_symmetry.space_group_name_H-M   'P 1'
#
loop_
_entity.id
_entity.type
_entity.pdbx_description
1 polymer ?
#
loop_
_entity_poly.entity_id
_entity_poly.type
_entity_poly.pdbx_seq_one_letter_code
_entity_poly.pdbx_strand_id
1 'polypeptide(L)'
;MHLTRYICYFLLAALAGLAACEGSFSCSTASLSEPKIATAVDPKTQAPTEVVSQIPPTSGPIFATAKVASAPAGTKVKAVFYYLEGQRRQIAEDQVVLKEGAYVSFKLTPPANGWPLGTYEVVYLLDGKQAQTAQFSVVQAQAAPAPQSAPAPAPAPQAAAPAPQSAPSSVPEGYKEISEPNFGFAIQIPRDWGWKLTKGGDYLISGPQGSPAHEVSLVVQIIDKQVNGATLVGQMKGLLAQIGQVPQAKILKKGEVTMAGQQAPYFLASYQAKDTTGKAQEFGHAQVGVQKARYIFLVSYSAPSQIYQANLAAFQRVVDSWRFTKP
;
A
#
# COMPACT_ATOMS: atom_id res chain seq x y z
N MET A 1 6.89 54.10 -50.45
CA MET A 1 7.89 54.82 -49.64
C MET A 1 9.12 53.95 -49.53
N HIS A 2 10.16 54.25 -50.31
CA HIS A 2 11.50 53.69 -50.17
C HIS A 2 12.32 54.66 -49.29
N LEU A 3 12.97 54.16 -48.24
CA LEU A 3 14.00 54.90 -47.50
C LEU A 3 14.99 53.87 -46.92
N THR A 4 16.12 53.58 -47.58
CA THR A 4 17.43 54.27 -47.60
C THR A 4 18.43 53.60 -46.64
N ARG A 5 19.58 53.24 -47.22
CA ARG A 5 20.77 52.57 -46.67
C ARG A 5 21.74 53.56 -45.99
N TYR A 6 22.78 52.99 -45.36
CA TYR A 6 24.10 53.54 -44.94
C TYR A 6 24.22 53.99 -43.47
N ILE A 7 25.03 53.37 -42.58
CA ILE A 7 26.48 53.02 -42.52
C ILE A 7 27.34 54.14 -41.86
N CYS A 8 28.31 53.71 -41.03
CA CYS A 8 29.45 54.39 -40.37
C CYS A 8 29.23 54.85 -38.91
N TYR A 9 29.91 54.35 -37.86
CA TYR A 9 31.28 53.88 -37.55
C TYR A 9 31.93 54.81 -36.49
N PHE A 10 32.74 54.18 -35.61
CA PHE A 10 33.74 54.70 -34.65
C PHE A 10 33.32 54.90 -33.17
N LEU A 11 34.07 54.55 -32.11
CA LEU A 11 35.22 53.66 -31.79
C LEU A 11 35.64 54.02 -30.35
N LEU A 12 35.95 53.04 -29.46
CA LEU A 12 36.95 53.05 -28.34
C LEU A 12 36.58 51.89 -27.38
N ALA A 13 37.25 50.74 -27.34
CA ALA A 13 38.61 50.40 -26.90
C ALA A 13 38.74 50.05 -25.39
N ALA A 14 39.02 48.75 -25.19
CA ALA A 14 39.86 48.11 -24.16
C ALA A 14 39.39 48.01 -22.69
N LEU A 15 39.15 46.77 -22.23
CA LEU A 15 39.96 46.17 -21.16
C LEU A 15 39.80 44.64 -21.10
N ALA A 16 40.94 43.98 -20.95
CA ALA A 16 41.12 42.54 -20.91
C ALA A 16 40.46 41.89 -19.68
N GLY A 17 39.81 40.75 -19.91
CA GLY A 17 39.36 39.83 -18.89
C GLY A 17 39.45 38.40 -19.45
N LEU A 18 40.67 37.86 -19.44
CA LEU A 18 40.93 36.43 -19.54
C LEU A 18 40.25 35.75 -18.34
N ALA A 19 39.03 35.30 -18.51
CA ALA A 19 38.48 34.21 -17.72
C ALA A 19 38.36 33.02 -18.67
N ALA A 20 39.42 32.22 -18.70
CA ALA A 20 39.33 30.84 -19.07
C ALA A 20 38.24 30.22 -18.19
N CYS A 21 37.05 30.04 -18.74
CA CYS A 21 36.22 28.94 -18.29
C CYS A 21 36.94 27.68 -18.74
N GLU A 22 37.90 27.23 -17.92
CA GLU A 22 38.16 25.82 -17.72
C GLU A 22 36.88 25.22 -17.13
N GLY A 23 35.83 25.19 -17.94
CA GLY A 23 34.73 24.27 -17.75
C GLY A 23 35.33 22.93 -18.07
N SER A 24 35.95 22.30 -17.07
CA SER A 24 36.16 20.86 -17.05
C SER A 24 34.79 20.23 -17.24
N PHE A 25 34.40 20.05 -18.50
CA PHE A 25 33.32 19.16 -18.91
C PHE A 25 33.82 17.76 -18.59
N SER A 26 33.74 17.41 -17.30
CA SER A 26 33.87 16.06 -16.82
C SER A 26 32.61 15.33 -17.28
N CYS A 27 32.59 14.94 -18.55
CA CYS A 27 31.59 14.02 -19.08
C CYS A 27 31.93 12.65 -18.49
N SER A 28 31.45 12.41 -17.26
CA SER A 28 31.62 11.13 -16.57
C SER A 28 31.02 10.04 -17.48
N THR A 29 31.86 9.13 -18.00
CA THR A 29 31.44 7.97 -18.79
C THR A 29 30.85 6.85 -17.91
N ALA A 30 30.76 7.11 -16.61
CA ALA A 30 30.16 6.23 -15.63
C ALA A 30 28.70 5.93 -15.99
N SER A 31 28.32 4.66 -15.89
CA SER A 31 26.94 4.22 -16.11
C SER A 31 26.52 3.21 -15.06
N LEU A 32 25.23 3.24 -14.74
CA LEU A 32 24.57 2.23 -13.90
C LEU A 32 23.74 1.31 -14.79
N SER A 33 23.82 0.02 -14.52
CA SER A 33 23.05 -1.01 -15.21
C SER A 33 22.62 -2.10 -14.23
N GLU A 34 21.69 -2.96 -14.65
CA GLU A 34 21.19 -4.09 -13.87
C GLU A 34 20.71 -3.72 -12.44
N PRO A 35 19.82 -2.73 -12.27
CA PRO A 35 19.29 -2.41 -10.96
C PRO A 35 18.45 -3.60 -10.45
N LYS A 36 18.84 -4.18 -9.31
CA LYS A 36 18.23 -5.39 -8.73
C LYS A 36 17.97 -5.20 -7.24
N ILE A 37 16.87 -5.76 -6.76
CA ILE A 37 16.59 -5.90 -5.33
C ILE A 37 16.92 -7.34 -4.92
N ALA A 38 17.62 -7.51 -3.81
CA ALA A 38 18.04 -8.82 -3.32
C ALA A 38 17.91 -8.94 -1.79
N THR A 39 17.74 -10.15 -1.29
CA THR A 39 17.79 -10.45 0.17
C THR A 39 19.21 -10.75 0.66
N ALA A 40 20.15 -10.96 -0.26
CA ALA A 40 21.55 -11.17 0.04
C ALA A 40 22.47 -10.66 -1.09
N VAL A 41 23.71 -10.32 -0.73
CA VAL A 41 24.78 -9.91 -1.64
C VAL A 41 26.06 -10.66 -1.34
N ASP A 42 26.91 -10.85 -2.35
CA ASP A 42 28.25 -11.40 -2.17
C ASP A 42 29.11 -10.41 -1.36
N PRO A 43 29.75 -10.85 -0.26
CA PRO A 43 30.44 -9.94 0.66
C PRO A 43 31.69 -9.30 0.05
N LYS A 44 32.28 -9.88 -1.01
CA LYS A 44 33.48 -9.37 -1.67
C LYS A 44 33.15 -8.43 -2.82
N THR A 45 32.16 -8.80 -3.63
CA THR A 45 31.85 -8.15 -4.91
C THR A 45 30.62 -7.26 -4.85
N GLN A 46 29.81 -7.36 -3.79
CA GLN A 46 28.52 -6.67 -3.61
C GLN A 46 27.46 -7.02 -4.66
N ALA A 47 27.71 -8.04 -5.50
CA ALA A 47 26.77 -8.52 -6.47
C ALA A 47 25.55 -9.18 -5.78
N PRO A 48 24.33 -9.02 -6.31
CA PRO A 48 23.15 -9.64 -5.72
C PRO A 48 23.19 -11.16 -5.90
N THR A 49 22.97 -11.91 -4.82
CA THR A 49 22.95 -13.39 -4.84
C THR A 49 21.53 -13.96 -4.76
N GLU A 50 20.59 -13.23 -4.16
CA GLU A 50 19.20 -13.66 -3.99
C GLU A 50 18.24 -12.58 -4.50
N VAL A 51 18.09 -12.48 -5.82
CA VAL A 51 17.26 -11.44 -6.46
C VAL A 51 15.78 -11.71 -6.23
N VAL A 52 15.05 -10.69 -5.79
CA VAL A 52 13.61 -10.78 -5.48
C VAL A 52 12.86 -9.59 -6.05
N SER A 53 11.63 -9.81 -6.47
CA SER A 53 10.67 -8.75 -6.83
C SER A 53 9.57 -8.57 -5.77
N GLN A 54 9.44 -9.56 -4.86
CA GLN A 54 8.45 -9.56 -3.79
C GLN A 54 9.03 -10.14 -2.51
N ILE A 55 8.66 -9.56 -1.36
CA ILE A 55 9.11 -10.03 -0.05
C ILE A 55 7.95 -10.02 0.98
N PRO A 56 7.95 -10.94 1.96
CA PRO A 56 7.02 -10.85 3.08
C PRO A 56 7.35 -9.72 4.07
N PRO A 57 6.37 -9.27 4.88
CA PRO A 57 6.57 -8.23 5.89
C PRO A 57 7.62 -8.57 6.94
N THR A 58 7.84 -9.86 7.16
CA THR A 58 8.78 -10.42 8.14
C THR A 58 10.20 -10.57 7.58
N SER A 59 10.42 -10.22 6.31
CA SER A 59 11.75 -10.31 5.69
C SER A 59 12.77 -9.47 6.43
N GLY A 60 14.00 -9.95 6.45
CA GLY A 60 15.14 -9.20 6.95
C GLY A 60 15.50 -7.99 6.08
N PRO A 61 16.73 -7.46 6.21
CA PRO A 61 17.21 -6.39 5.36
C PRO A 61 17.15 -6.77 3.87
N ILE A 62 16.89 -5.78 3.03
CA ILE A 62 17.06 -5.89 1.58
C ILE A 62 18.28 -5.12 1.13
N PHE A 63 18.77 -5.49 -0.05
CA PHE A 63 19.89 -4.87 -0.72
C PHE A 63 19.42 -4.38 -2.09
N ALA A 64 19.50 -3.07 -2.28
CA ALA A 64 19.34 -2.45 -3.58
C ALA A 64 20.71 -2.40 -4.27
N THR A 65 20.86 -3.11 -5.39
CA THR A 65 22.13 -3.29 -6.08
C THR A 65 22.08 -2.75 -7.49
N ALA A 66 23.22 -2.24 -7.96
CA ALA A 66 23.40 -1.85 -9.35
C ALA A 66 24.84 -2.13 -9.78
N LYS A 67 25.01 -2.52 -11.05
CA LYS A 67 26.33 -2.68 -11.66
C LYS A 67 26.82 -1.32 -12.14
N VAL A 68 28.02 -0.95 -11.71
CA VAL A 68 28.67 0.28 -12.15
C VAL A 68 29.72 -0.04 -13.21
N ALA A 69 29.66 0.63 -14.36
CA ALA A 69 30.66 0.53 -15.42
C ALA A 69 31.29 1.89 -15.71
N SER A 70 32.57 1.89 -16.09
CA SER A 70 33.31 3.07 -16.53
C SER A 70 33.33 4.23 -15.51
N ALA A 71 33.25 3.92 -14.20
CA ALA A 71 33.26 4.91 -13.14
C ALA A 71 34.68 5.15 -12.61
N PRO A 72 35.22 6.38 -12.71
CA PRO A 72 36.50 6.71 -12.08
C PRO A 72 36.39 6.63 -10.54
N ALA A 73 37.55 6.45 -9.88
CA ALA A 73 37.61 6.55 -8.43
C ALA A 73 37.08 7.91 -7.97
N GLY A 74 36.24 7.92 -6.94
CA GLY A 74 35.58 9.12 -6.43
C GLY A 74 34.16 9.36 -6.97
N THR A 75 33.68 8.58 -7.94
CA THR A 75 32.28 8.65 -8.41
C THR A 75 31.30 8.39 -7.26
N LYS A 76 30.28 9.25 -7.15
CA LYS A 76 29.26 9.15 -6.10
C LYS A 76 28.02 8.47 -6.64
N VAL A 77 27.65 7.35 -6.02
CA VAL A 77 26.38 6.67 -6.29
C VAL A 77 25.49 6.82 -5.07
N LYS A 78 24.28 7.35 -5.26
CA LYS A 78 23.27 7.50 -4.21
C LYS A 78 22.07 6.62 -4.56
N ALA A 79 21.52 5.91 -3.58
CA ALA A 79 20.22 5.28 -3.67
C ALA A 79 19.23 6.03 -2.79
N VAL A 80 18.06 6.36 -3.36
CA VAL A 80 16.95 6.95 -2.62
C VAL A 80 15.78 5.98 -2.67
N PHE A 81 15.34 5.57 -1.49
CA PHE A 81 14.25 4.62 -1.32
C PHE A 81 12.94 5.38 -1.15
N TYR A 82 11.96 5.01 -1.94
CA TYR A 82 10.61 5.52 -1.92
C TYR A 82 9.63 4.42 -1.57
N TYR A 83 8.66 4.77 -0.74
CA TYR A 83 7.43 4.01 -0.58
C TYR A 83 6.37 4.68 -1.44
N LEU A 84 5.71 3.89 -2.31
CA LEU A 84 4.82 4.40 -3.34
C LEU A 84 3.34 4.36 -2.96
N GLU A 85 2.97 3.72 -1.86
CA GLU A 85 1.55 3.65 -1.46
C GLU A 85 1.04 5.02 -0.98
N GLY A 86 -0.03 5.49 -1.63
CA GLY A 86 -0.57 6.82 -1.44
C GLY A 86 0.26 7.88 -2.18
N GLN A 87 1.05 8.64 -1.43
CA GLN A 87 1.97 9.62 -2.02
C GLN A 87 3.38 9.05 -1.98
N ARG A 88 4.06 9.07 -3.15
CA ARG A 88 5.48 8.75 -3.27
C ARG A 88 6.27 9.53 -2.22
N ARG A 89 6.78 8.81 -1.21
CA ARG A 89 7.50 9.39 -0.08
C ARG A 89 8.88 8.78 0.02
N GLN A 90 9.88 9.62 0.20
CA GLN A 90 11.22 9.15 0.53
C GLN A 90 11.21 8.57 1.95
N ILE A 91 11.76 7.36 2.10
CA ILE A 91 11.82 6.65 3.39
C ILE A 91 13.24 6.45 3.88
N ALA A 92 14.22 6.46 2.98
CA ALA A 92 15.64 6.37 3.29
C ALA A 92 16.46 6.86 2.09
N GLU A 93 17.70 7.25 2.35
CA GLU A 93 18.72 7.41 1.32
C GLU A 93 20.06 6.93 1.86
N ASP A 94 20.93 6.51 0.95
CA ASP A 94 22.30 6.14 1.27
C ASP A 94 23.21 6.46 0.08
N GLN A 95 24.50 6.71 0.33
CA GLN A 95 25.46 7.13 -0.68
C GLN A 95 26.81 6.47 -0.46
N VAL A 96 27.36 5.91 -1.55
CA VAL A 96 28.68 5.30 -1.59
C VAL A 96 29.58 6.08 -2.54
N VAL A 97 30.85 6.24 -2.14
CA VAL A 97 31.92 6.75 -3.00
C VAL A 97 32.72 5.57 -3.52
N LEU A 98 32.75 5.41 -4.83
CA LEU A 98 33.43 4.28 -5.47
C LEU A 98 34.95 4.43 -5.36
N LYS A 99 35.62 3.33 -4.97
CA LYS A 99 37.08 3.25 -4.95
C LYS A 99 37.63 2.64 -6.25
N GLU A 100 36.94 1.64 -6.82
CA GLU A 100 37.18 1.08 -8.16
C GLU A 100 35.98 0.20 -8.59
N GLY A 101 35.77 0.05 -9.91
CA GLY A 101 34.54 -0.48 -10.52
C GLY A 101 34.13 -1.88 -10.05
N ALA A 102 32.98 -1.95 -9.38
CA ALA A 102 32.25 -3.16 -9.01
C ALA A 102 30.78 -2.82 -8.71
N TYR A 103 29.95 -3.82 -8.41
CA TYR A 103 28.57 -3.62 -7.97
C TYR A 103 28.53 -2.71 -6.73
N VAL A 104 27.50 -1.88 -6.65
CA VAL A 104 27.14 -1.18 -5.42
C VAL A 104 25.97 -1.90 -4.77
N SER A 105 25.94 -1.90 -3.45
CA SER A 105 24.79 -2.36 -2.67
C SER A 105 24.42 -1.31 -1.62
N PHE A 106 23.12 -1.11 -1.44
CA PHE A 106 22.57 -0.23 -0.41
C PHE A 106 21.61 -1.04 0.44
N LYS A 107 21.93 -1.16 1.73
CA LYS A 107 21.16 -1.97 2.67
C LYS A 107 20.02 -1.15 3.27
N LEU A 108 18.79 -1.62 3.10
CA LEU A 108 17.63 -1.08 3.81
C LEU A 108 17.13 -2.11 4.82
N THR A 109 17.07 -1.70 6.10
CA THR A 109 16.60 -2.57 7.19
C THR A 109 15.12 -2.29 7.46
N PRO A 110 14.29 -3.33 7.72
CA PRO A 110 12.90 -3.11 8.07
C PRO A 110 12.75 -2.25 9.35
N PRO A 111 11.68 -1.46 9.46
CA PRO A 111 11.25 -0.89 10.74
C PRO A 111 11.03 -1.97 11.81
N ALA A 112 10.99 -1.56 13.09
CA ALA A 112 10.79 -2.48 14.22
C ALA A 112 9.55 -3.39 14.08
N ASN A 113 8.51 -2.92 13.36
CA ASN A 113 7.26 -3.64 13.13
C ASN A 113 7.24 -4.41 11.79
N GLY A 114 8.39 -4.62 11.16
CA GLY A 114 8.52 -5.26 9.85
C GLY A 114 8.29 -4.29 8.68
N TRP A 115 8.37 -4.83 7.46
CA TRP A 115 8.16 -4.07 6.24
C TRP A 115 6.68 -3.69 6.07
N PRO A 116 6.37 -2.40 5.86
CA PRO A 116 5.03 -2.01 5.41
C PRO A 116 4.67 -2.73 4.10
N LEU A 117 3.44 -3.23 3.99
CA LEU A 117 2.93 -3.80 2.74
C LEU A 117 2.83 -2.71 1.69
N GLY A 118 3.19 -3.02 0.44
CA GLY A 118 3.06 -2.06 -0.65
C GLY A 118 4.25 -2.08 -1.60
N THR A 119 4.22 -1.15 -2.54
CA THR A 119 5.23 -1.00 -3.59
C THR A 119 6.30 -0.01 -3.16
N TYR A 120 7.54 -0.39 -3.42
CA TYR A 120 8.72 0.38 -3.13
C TYR A 120 9.48 0.62 -4.42
N GLU A 121 10.10 1.78 -4.50
CA GLU A 121 10.98 2.17 -5.59
C GLU A 121 12.32 2.59 -5.03
N VAL A 122 13.39 2.16 -5.69
CA VAL A 122 14.74 2.67 -5.45
C VAL A 122 15.16 3.45 -6.67
N VAL A 123 15.47 4.72 -6.48
CA VAL A 123 16.07 5.58 -7.50
C VAL A 123 17.56 5.62 -7.26
N TYR A 124 18.33 5.24 -8.28
CA TYR A 124 19.77 5.35 -8.27
C TYR A 124 20.19 6.64 -8.97
N LEU A 125 20.97 7.45 -8.26
CA LEU A 125 21.55 8.67 -8.77
C LEU A 125 23.05 8.50 -8.93
N LEU A 126 23.56 8.92 -10.07
CA LEU A 126 24.97 9.00 -10.40
C LEU A 126 25.37 10.47 -10.48
N ASP A 127 26.29 10.90 -9.62
CA ASP A 127 26.72 12.30 -9.50
C ASP A 127 25.54 13.29 -9.39
N GLY A 128 24.51 12.88 -8.64
CA GLY A 128 23.31 13.69 -8.37
C GLY A 128 22.24 13.65 -9.47
N LYS A 129 22.43 12.92 -10.57
CA LYS A 129 21.43 12.75 -11.63
C LYS A 129 20.81 11.36 -11.55
N GLN A 130 19.48 11.27 -11.65
CA GLN A 130 18.78 9.99 -11.73
C GLN A 130 19.27 9.20 -12.96
N ALA A 131 19.79 8.00 -12.72
CA ALA A 131 20.37 7.15 -13.75
C ALA A 131 19.52 5.90 -14.00
N GLN A 132 19.05 5.22 -12.93
CA GLN A 132 18.29 3.98 -13.01
C GLN A 132 17.25 3.88 -11.89
N THR A 133 16.29 2.97 -12.02
CA THR A 133 15.31 2.66 -10.98
C THR A 133 15.12 1.14 -10.83
N ALA A 134 14.79 0.68 -9.63
CA ALA A 134 14.29 -0.67 -9.36
C ALA A 134 13.04 -0.60 -8.50
N GLN A 135 12.17 -1.60 -8.60
CA GLN A 135 10.98 -1.70 -7.77
C GLN A 135 10.89 -3.09 -7.13
N PHE A 136 10.30 -3.15 -5.94
CA PHE A 136 9.89 -4.38 -5.29
C PHE A 136 8.58 -4.15 -4.51
N SER A 137 7.87 -5.23 -4.24
CA SER A 137 6.64 -5.16 -3.44
C SER A 137 6.79 -5.96 -2.15
N VAL A 138 6.29 -5.40 -1.06
CA VAL A 138 6.09 -6.14 0.19
C VAL A 138 4.65 -6.65 0.16
N VAL A 139 4.49 -7.96 0.04
CA VAL A 139 3.19 -8.65 -0.02
C VAL A 139 3.12 -9.63 1.13
N GLN A 140 1.93 -9.95 1.65
CA GLN A 140 1.85 -11.05 2.63
C GLN A 140 2.43 -12.32 1.99
N ALA A 141 3.27 -13.06 2.73
CA ALA A 141 3.67 -14.39 2.30
C ALA A 141 2.40 -15.19 2.06
N GLN A 142 2.08 -15.47 0.80
CA GLN A 142 1.15 -16.52 0.49
C GLN A 142 1.75 -17.79 1.07
N ALA A 143 0.98 -18.52 1.87
CA ALA A 143 1.41 -19.84 2.34
C ALA A 143 1.90 -20.63 1.11
N ALA A 144 3.16 -21.05 1.14
CA ALA A 144 3.73 -21.83 0.06
C ALA A 144 2.77 -22.99 -0.28
N PRO A 145 2.49 -23.25 -1.56
CA PRO A 145 1.80 -24.48 -1.91
C PRO A 145 2.63 -25.64 -1.33
N ALA A 146 1.99 -26.52 -0.56
CA ALA A 146 2.62 -27.72 -0.05
C ALA A 146 3.33 -28.44 -1.21
N PRO A 147 4.51 -29.04 -0.99
CA PRO A 147 5.29 -29.67 -2.05
C PRO A 147 4.42 -30.68 -2.81
N GLN A 148 4.20 -30.39 -4.10
CA GLN A 148 3.52 -31.30 -5.00
C GLN A 148 4.36 -32.57 -5.14
N SER A 149 3.77 -33.70 -4.75
CA SER A 149 4.25 -35.04 -5.09
C SER A 149 4.48 -35.16 -6.61
N ALA A 150 5.52 -35.92 -6.98
CA ALA A 150 6.04 -36.12 -8.33
C ALA A 150 5.00 -36.24 -9.48
N PRO A 151 5.35 -35.83 -10.71
CA PRO A 151 4.42 -35.69 -11.83
C PRO A 151 3.97 -37.05 -12.40
N ALA A 152 2.66 -37.23 -12.55
CA ALA A 152 2.08 -38.25 -13.43
C ALA A 152 2.03 -37.73 -14.89
N PRO A 153 2.04 -38.61 -15.91
CA PRO A 153 2.42 -38.25 -17.28
C PRO A 153 1.43 -37.31 -17.98
N ALA A 154 1.98 -36.49 -18.88
CA ALA A 154 1.30 -35.43 -19.63
C ALA A 154 0.06 -35.88 -20.42
N PRO A 155 -1.04 -35.09 -20.42
CA PRO A 155 -2.06 -35.16 -21.46
C PRO A 155 -1.66 -34.35 -22.71
N ALA A 156 -2.02 -34.89 -23.87
CA ALA A 156 -1.84 -34.34 -25.21
C ALA A 156 -2.73 -33.08 -25.48
N PRO A 157 -2.62 -32.41 -26.64
CA PRO A 157 -2.86 -30.97 -26.84
C PRO A 157 -4.22 -30.38 -26.46
N GLN A 158 -4.15 -29.14 -25.96
CA GLN A 158 -5.24 -28.28 -25.51
C GLN A 158 -6.29 -27.98 -26.58
N ALA A 159 -7.55 -28.24 -26.26
CA ALA A 159 -8.70 -27.54 -26.84
C ALA A 159 -9.04 -26.31 -25.98
N ALA A 160 -9.37 -25.21 -26.66
CA ALA A 160 -9.81 -23.89 -26.20
C ALA A 160 -10.02 -23.64 -24.69
N ALA A 161 -9.37 -22.58 -24.20
CA ALA A 161 -9.55 -22.02 -22.87
C ALA A 161 -11.04 -21.80 -22.51
N PRO A 162 -11.52 -22.28 -21.35
CA PRO A 162 -12.77 -21.81 -20.79
C PRO A 162 -12.55 -20.42 -20.16
N ALA A 163 -13.50 -19.52 -20.42
CA ALA A 163 -13.64 -18.24 -19.75
C ALA A 163 -13.60 -18.39 -18.22
N PRO A 164 -13.15 -17.37 -17.46
CA PRO A 164 -13.11 -17.42 -16.00
C PRO A 164 -14.51 -17.72 -15.43
N GLN A 165 -14.72 -18.97 -15.02
CA GLN A 165 -15.91 -19.41 -14.31
C GLN A 165 -15.91 -18.80 -12.91
N SER A 166 -16.99 -18.10 -12.59
CA SER A 166 -17.35 -17.67 -11.24
C SER A 166 -17.59 -18.91 -10.38
N ALA A 167 -16.60 -19.32 -9.58
CA ALA A 167 -16.82 -20.38 -8.60
C ALA A 167 -17.78 -19.88 -7.50
N PRO A 168 -18.76 -20.69 -7.05
CA PRO A 168 -19.61 -20.34 -5.92
C PRO A 168 -18.76 -20.28 -4.64
N SER A 169 -18.73 -19.11 -3.99
CA SER A 169 -18.13 -18.92 -2.67
C SER A 169 -18.85 -19.78 -1.64
N SER A 170 -18.36 -20.97 -1.34
CA SER A 170 -18.90 -21.81 -0.27
C SER A 170 -18.79 -21.08 1.08
N VAL A 171 -19.89 -21.02 1.84
CA VAL A 171 -19.89 -20.47 3.22
C VAL A 171 -19.14 -21.45 4.13
N PRO A 172 -18.05 -21.04 4.81
CA PRO A 172 -17.30 -21.90 5.71
C PRO A 172 -18.15 -22.35 6.90
N GLU A 173 -17.75 -23.46 7.51
CA GLU A 173 -18.34 -23.93 8.77
C GLU A 173 -18.23 -22.84 9.85
N GLY A 174 -19.27 -22.69 10.67
CA GLY A 174 -19.35 -21.63 11.68
C GLY A 174 -19.84 -20.26 11.17
N TYR A 175 -19.99 -20.08 9.86
CA TYR A 175 -20.54 -18.85 9.27
C TYR A 175 -21.93 -19.07 8.68
N LYS A 176 -22.64 -17.97 8.48
CA LYS A 176 -23.86 -17.86 7.68
C LYS A 176 -23.75 -16.66 6.76
N GLU A 177 -24.47 -16.73 5.65
CA GLU A 177 -24.57 -15.63 4.71
C GLU A 177 -25.81 -14.78 4.99
N ILE A 178 -25.64 -13.47 4.92
CA ILE A 178 -26.71 -12.49 4.87
C ILE A 178 -26.68 -11.86 3.48
N SER A 179 -27.83 -11.88 2.81
CA SER A 179 -28.04 -11.14 1.56
C SER A 179 -29.05 -10.04 1.82
N GLU A 180 -28.67 -8.80 1.51
CA GLU A 180 -29.54 -7.64 1.60
C GLU A 180 -29.95 -7.19 0.18
N PRO A 181 -31.20 -7.50 -0.25
CA PRO A 181 -31.64 -7.21 -1.60
C PRO A 181 -31.81 -5.72 -1.86
N ASN A 182 -32.31 -4.92 -0.91
CA ASN A 182 -32.67 -3.52 -1.21
C ASN A 182 -31.47 -2.66 -1.62
N PHE A 183 -30.30 -2.98 -1.06
CA PHE A 183 -29.05 -2.26 -1.32
C PHE A 183 -28.04 -3.08 -2.13
N GLY A 184 -28.38 -4.32 -2.49
CA GLY A 184 -27.60 -5.15 -3.40
C GLY A 184 -26.23 -5.56 -2.86
N PHE A 185 -26.15 -6.06 -1.63
CA PHE A 185 -24.93 -6.66 -1.09
C PHE A 185 -25.19 -7.98 -0.36
N ALA A 186 -24.14 -8.79 -0.22
CA ALA A 186 -24.12 -9.98 0.61
C ALA A 186 -22.80 -10.07 1.38
N ILE A 187 -22.88 -10.55 2.62
CA ILE A 187 -21.75 -10.73 3.55
C ILE A 187 -21.91 -12.04 4.32
N GLN A 188 -20.82 -12.53 4.89
CA GLN A 188 -20.83 -13.67 5.79
C GLN A 188 -20.46 -13.22 7.20
N ILE A 189 -21.25 -13.65 8.18
CA ILE A 189 -21.05 -13.38 9.60
C ILE A 189 -21.05 -14.70 10.38
N PRO A 190 -20.51 -14.73 11.61
CA PRO A 190 -20.62 -15.93 12.45
C PRO A 190 -22.08 -16.37 12.61
N ARG A 191 -22.29 -17.69 12.61
CA ARG A 191 -23.64 -18.29 12.52
C ARG A 191 -24.53 -17.90 13.71
N ASP A 192 -23.93 -17.75 14.87
CA ASP A 192 -24.54 -17.37 16.15
C ASP A 192 -24.75 -15.86 16.33
N TRP A 193 -24.23 -15.02 15.41
CA TRP A 193 -24.38 -13.57 15.50
C TRP A 193 -25.73 -13.10 14.98
N GLY A 194 -26.28 -12.08 15.63
CA GLY A 194 -27.52 -11.42 15.22
C GLY A 194 -27.25 -10.25 14.28
N TRP A 195 -28.25 -9.89 13.48
CA TRP A 195 -28.25 -8.67 12.67
C TRP A 195 -29.64 -8.04 12.68
N LYS A 196 -29.71 -6.70 12.62
CA LYS A 196 -30.97 -5.95 12.54
C LYS A 196 -30.78 -4.63 11.81
N LEU A 197 -31.84 -4.17 11.14
CA LEU A 197 -31.94 -2.82 10.63
C LEU A 197 -32.31 -1.86 11.78
N THR A 198 -31.55 -0.80 11.94
CA THR A 198 -31.79 0.26 12.94
C THR A 198 -32.83 1.26 12.42
N LYS A 199 -33.40 2.07 13.32
CA LYS A 199 -34.30 3.17 12.93
C LYS A 199 -33.64 4.19 12.00
N GLY A 200 -32.31 4.29 12.01
CA GLY A 200 -31.51 5.18 11.15
C GLY A 200 -31.27 4.62 9.75
N GLY A 201 -31.68 3.38 9.45
CA GLY A 201 -31.44 2.73 8.16
C GLY A 201 -30.12 1.97 8.07
N ASP A 202 -29.35 1.89 9.17
CA ASP A 202 -28.08 1.15 9.22
C ASP A 202 -28.30 -0.29 9.71
N TYR A 203 -27.46 -1.21 9.26
CA TYR A 203 -27.46 -2.57 9.80
C TYR A 203 -26.50 -2.68 10.97
N LEU A 204 -27.01 -3.10 12.13
CA LEU A 204 -26.21 -3.48 13.29
C LEU A 204 -26.10 -5.00 13.36
N ILE A 205 -24.87 -5.49 13.38
CA ILE A 205 -24.49 -6.89 13.55
C ILE A 205 -23.72 -7.01 14.87
N SER A 206 -24.10 -7.99 15.68
CA SER A 206 -23.59 -8.15 17.06
C SER A 206 -23.56 -9.62 17.47
N GLY A 207 -22.62 -9.97 18.36
CA GLY A 207 -22.56 -11.31 18.95
C GLY A 207 -23.74 -11.64 19.87
N PRO A 208 -23.90 -12.91 20.24
CA PRO A 208 -25.03 -13.39 21.03
C PRO A 208 -25.08 -12.71 22.40
N GLN A 209 -26.29 -12.39 22.87
CA GLN A 209 -26.52 -11.77 24.16
C GLN A 209 -25.97 -12.66 25.29
N GLY A 210 -25.31 -12.04 26.28
CA GLY A 210 -24.67 -12.76 27.39
C GLY A 210 -23.28 -13.31 27.07
N SER A 211 -22.78 -13.14 25.85
CA SER A 211 -21.38 -13.43 25.49
C SER A 211 -20.53 -12.15 25.46
N PRO A 212 -19.19 -12.24 25.61
CA PRO A 212 -18.31 -11.10 25.37
C PRO A 212 -18.46 -10.50 23.96
N ALA A 213 -18.81 -11.32 22.96
CA ALA A 213 -19.03 -10.85 21.60
C ALA A 213 -20.26 -9.92 21.46
N HIS A 214 -21.12 -9.82 22.48
CA HIS A 214 -22.21 -8.85 22.49
C HIS A 214 -21.71 -7.39 22.55
N GLU A 215 -20.51 -7.16 23.08
CA GLU A 215 -19.85 -5.84 23.07
C GLU A 215 -19.34 -5.45 21.68
N VAL A 216 -19.36 -6.37 20.71
CA VAL A 216 -19.03 -6.05 19.32
C VAL A 216 -20.16 -5.23 18.70
N SER A 217 -19.79 -4.05 18.22
CA SER A 217 -20.60 -3.24 17.32
C SER A 217 -20.02 -3.30 15.91
N LEU A 218 -20.65 -4.08 15.03
CA LEU A 218 -20.37 -4.06 13.60
C LEU A 218 -21.54 -3.38 12.89
N VAL A 219 -21.29 -2.22 12.31
CA VAL A 219 -22.30 -1.39 11.65
C VAL A 219 -22.01 -1.29 10.17
N VAL A 220 -23.02 -1.56 9.34
CA VAL A 220 -23.01 -1.23 7.91
C VAL A 220 -23.92 -0.02 7.71
N GLN A 221 -23.31 1.14 7.56
CA GLN A 221 -24.01 2.39 7.25
C GLN A 221 -24.14 2.55 5.74
N ILE A 222 -25.32 2.96 5.30
CA ILE A 222 -25.63 3.13 3.87
C ILE A 222 -25.95 4.59 3.59
N ILE A 223 -25.15 5.20 2.72
CA ILE A 223 -25.26 6.62 2.40
C ILE A 223 -25.65 6.78 0.94
N ASP A 224 -26.74 7.50 0.70
CA ASP A 224 -27.16 7.89 -0.64
C ASP A 224 -26.39 9.12 -1.11
N LYS A 225 -25.62 8.96 -2.19
CA LYS A 225 -24.83 10.04 -2.78
C LYS A 225 -25.69 11.15 -3.37
N GLN A 226 -26.90 10.86 -3.81
CA GLN A 226 -27.75 11.84 -4.50
C GLN A 226 -28.44 12.80 -3.54
N VAL A 227 -28.65 12.40 -2.28
CA VAL A 227 -29.30 13.24 -1.28
C VAL A 227 -28.36 14.36 -0.82
N ASN A 228 -27.06 14.08 -0.69
CA ASN A 228 -26.09 14.97 -0.03
C ASN A 228 -24.81 15.28 -0.83
N GLY A 229 -24.70 14.84 -2.09
CA GLY A 229 -23.47 14.97 -2.88
C GLY A 229 -22.26 14.23 -2.27
N ALA A 230 -22.52 13.24 -1.41
CA ALA A 230 -21.51 12.55 -0.63
C ALA A 230 -20.52 11.78 -1.53
N THR A 231 -19.24 11.82 -1.17
CA THR A 231 -18.17 11.01 -1.78
C THR A 231 -17.57 10.08 -0.74
N LEU A 232 -17.14 8.88 -1.16
CA LEU A 232 -16.52 7.91 -0.25
C LEU A 232 -15.31 8.51 0.48
N VAL A 233 -14.43 9.20 -0.25
CA VAL A 233 -13.26 9.88 0.34
C VAL A 233 -13.69 10.96 1.35
N GLY A 234 -14.72 11.75 1.02
CA GLY A 234 -15.25 12.78 1.91
C GLY A 234 -15.80 12.18 3.21
N GLN A 235 -16.57 11.08 3.10
CA GLN A 235 -17.10 10.36 4.26
C GLN A 235 -15.99 9.79 5.14
N MET A 236 -15.00 9.12 4.54
CA MET A 236 -13.85 8.56 5.27
C MET A 236 -13.03 9.66 5.98
N LYS A 237 -12.84 10.82 5.33
CA LYS A 237 -12.17 11.98 5.95
C LYS A 237 -12.99 12.56 7.11
N GLY A 238 -14.31 12.65 6.94
CA GLY A 238 -15.24 13.10 7.98
C GLY A 238 -15.18 12.21 9.22
N LEU A 239 -15.25 10.90 9.04
CA LEU A 239 -15.12 9.92 10.13
C LEU A 239 -13.77 10.02 10.84
N LEU A 240 -12.67 10.16 10.09
CA LEU A 240 -11.35 10.38 10.69
C LEU A 240 -11.29 11.64 11.54
N ALA A 241 -11.90 12.74 11.08
CA ALA A 241 -11.98 13.98 11.84
C ALA A 241 -12.83 13.82 13.11
N GLN A 242 -13.97 13.13 13.02
CA GLN A 242 -14.83 12.84 14.16
C GLN A 242 -14.12 11.99 15.21
N ILE A 243 -13.41 10.93 14.80
CA ILE A 243 -12.62 10.10 15.72
C ILE A 243 -11.50 10.92 16.37
N GLY A 244 -10.85 11.82 15.62
CA GLY A 244 -9.83 12.71 16.18
C GLY A 244 -10.33 13.63 17.29
N GLN A 245 -11.64 13.82 17.44
CA GLN A 245 -12.25 14.59 18.53
C GLN A 245 -12.59 13.74 19.76
N VAL A 246 -12.53 12.41 19.65
CA VAL A 246 -12.82 11.51 20.77
C VAL A 246 -11.66 11.54 21.78
N PRO A 247 -11.94 11.56 23.10
CA PRO A 247 -10.90 11.57 24.12
C PRO A 247 -9.88 10.43 23.94
N GLN A 248 -8.61 10.80 23.96
CA GLN A 248 -7.47 9.89 23.83
C GLN A 248 -7.47 9.06 22.53
N ALA A 249 -8.14 9.55 21.49
CA ALA A 249 -8.15 8.89 20.20
C ALA A 249 -6.76 8.84 19.56
N LYS A 250 -6.44 7.70 18.96
CA LYS A 250 -5.21 7.45 18.22
C LYS A 250 -5.57 6.81 16.89
N ILE A 251 -5.12 7.41 15.79
CA ILE A 251 -5.18 6.74 14.50
C ILE A 251 -3.98 5.80 14.40
N LEU A 252 -4.25 4.50 14.39
CA LEU A 252 -3.25 3.45 14.40
C LEU A 252 -2.74 3.16 12.99
N LYS A 253 -3.66 3.14 12.01
CA LYS A 253 -3.35 2.82 10.62
C LYS A 253 -4.34 3.48 9.68
N LYS A 254 -3.90 3.79 8.46
CA LYS A 254 -4.74 4.12 7.31
C LYS A 254 -4.20 3.35 6.12
N GLY A 255 -5.05 2.99 5.17
CA GLY A 255 -4.61 2.34 3.95
C GLY A 255 -5.78 1.92 3.09
N GLU A 256 -5.54 0.94 2.23
CA GLU A 256 -6.56 0.32 1.40
C GLU A 256 -6.57 -1.20 1.60
N VAL A 257 -7.76 -1.79 1.45
CA VAL A 257 -7.99 -3.24 1.50
C VAL A 257 -8.86 -3.64 0.33
N THR A 258 -8.64 -4.82 -0.24
CA THR A 258 -9.55 -5.34 -1.27
C THR A 258 -10.86 -5.76 -0.62
N MET A 259 -11.97 -5.17 -1.04
CA MET A 259 -13.31 -5.50 -0.58
C MET A 259 -14.27 -5.40 -1.76
N ALA A 260 -15.09 -6.43 -1.98
CA ALA A 260 -16.00 -6.49 -3.13
C ALA A 260 -15.30 -6.36 -4.51
N GLY A 261 -14.02 -6.73 -4.60
CA GLY A 261 -13.19 -6.53 -5.80
C GLY A 261 -12.74 -5.08 -6.03
N GLN A 262 -12.94 -4.19 -5.07
CA GLN A 262 -12.50 -2.79 -5.10
C GLN A 262 -11.37 -2.56 -4.10
N GLN A 263 -10.45 -1.64 -4.42
CA GLN A 263 -9.55 -1.07 -3.41
C GLN A 263 -10.36 -0.10 -2.53
N ALA A 264 -10.58 -0.51 -1.29
CA ALA A 264 -11.44 0.17 -0.34
C ALA A 264 -10.59 0.89 0.71
N PRO A 265 -10.73 2.22 0.89
CA PRO A 265 -10.04 2.92 1.96
C PRO A 265 -10.47 2.36 3.32
N TYR A 266 -9.50 2.22 4.21
CA TYR A 266 -9.74 1.85 5.59
C TYR A 266 -8.86 2.64 6.55
N PHE A 267 -9.26 2.66 7.81
CA PHE A 267 -8.39 3.04 8.90
C PHE A 267 -8.65 2.20 10.14
N LEU A 268 -7.64 2.16 11.01
CA LEU A 268 -7.72 1.61 12.35
C LEU A 268 -7.49 2.74 13.35
N ALA A 269 -8.26 2.75 14.42
CA ALA A 269 -8.13 3.69 15.52
C ALA A 269 -8.31 3.00 16.87
N SER A 270 -7.81 3.63 17.93
CA SER A 270 -8.23 3.36 19.30
C SER A 270 -8.70 4.63 19.97
N TYR A 271 -9.56 4.51 20.98
CA TYR A 271 -10.06 5.63 21.80
C TYR A 271 -10.64 5.12 23.12
N GLN A 272 -10.85 6.02 24.09
CA GLN A 272 -11.58 5.67 25.31
C GLN A 272 -13.09 5.85 25.09
N ALA A 273 -13.87 4.85 25.47
CA ALA A 273 -15.33 4.92 25.51
C ALA A 273 -15.87 4.10 26.67
N LYS A 274 -17.17 4.27 26.98
CA LYS A 274 -17.86 3.43 27.97
C LYS A 274 -18.33 2.14 27.30
N ASP A 275 -18.07 1.00 27.93
CA ASP A 275 -18.66 -0.29 27.56
C ASP A 275 -20.16 -0.35 27.92
N THR A 276 -20.85 -1.46 27.62
CA THR A 276 -22.28 -1.59 27.93
C THR A 276 -22.58 -1.56 29.44
N THR A 277 -21.57 -1.77 30.29
CA THR A 277 -21.68 -1.65 31.76
C THR A 277 -21.44 -0.23 32.26
N GLY A 278 -21.09 0.71 31.36
CA GLY A 278 -20.81 2.10 31.68
C GLY A 278 -19.36 2.36 32.13
N LYS A 279 -18.49 1.35 32.11
CA LYS A 279 -17.09 1.46 32.52
C LYS A 279 -16.24 1.98 31.35
N ALA A 280 -15.35 2.94 31.64
CA ALA A 280 -14.41 3.44 30.66
C ALA A 280 -13.38 2.36 30.31
N GLN A 281 -13.27 2.05 29.01
CA GLN A 281 -12.30 1.11 28.45
C GLN A 281 -11.73 1.67 27.15
N GLU A 282 -10.54 1.18 26.78
CA GLU A 282 -10.01 1.42 25.45
C GLU A 282 -10.77 0.55 24.44
N PHE A 283 -11.19 1.15 23.33
CA PHE A 283 -11.85 0.49 22.22
C PHE A 283 -10.91 0.42 21.03
N GLY A 284 -10.93 -0.71 20.34
CA GLY A 284 -10.43 -0.81 18.98
C GLY A 284 -11.54 -0.44 17.99
N HIS A 285 -11.16 0.19 16.89
CA HIS A 285 -12.07 0.58 15.81
C HIS A 285 -11.42 0.32 14.46
N ALA A 286 -12.11 -0.44 13.60
CA ALA A 286 -11.81 -0.55 12.18
C ALA A 286 -12.93 0.06 11.36
N GLN A 287 -12.57 0.81 10.34
CA GLN A 287 -13.51 1.39 9.39
C GLN A 287 -13.04 1.08 7.99
N VAL A 288 -13.91 0.52 7.16
CA VAL A 288 -13.68 0.33 5.71
C VAL A 288 -14.85 0.97 4.97
N GLY A 289 -14.60 1.46 3.75
CA GLY A 289 -15.68 1.98 2.91
C GLY A 289 -15.58 1.52 1.46
N VAL A 290 -16.70 1.08 0.90
CA VAL A 290 -16.85 0.73 -0.53
C VAL A 290 -18.03 1.47 -1.13
N GLN A 291 -18.13 1.52 -2.45
CA GLN A 291 -19.25 2.16 -3.12
C GLN A 291 -19.71 1.38 -4.35
N LYS A 292 -21.03 1.40 -4.61
CA LYS A 292 -21.62 0.88 -5.85
C LYS A 292 -22.82 1.70 -6.23
N ALA A 293 -22.91 2.03 -7.52
CA ALA A 293 -23.99 2.83 -8.09
C ALA A 293 -24.24 4.12 -7.29
N ARG A 294 -25.43 4.29 -6.68
CA ARG A 294 -25.82 5.47 -5.90
C ARG A 294 -25.41 5.44 -4.43
N TYR A 295 -24.90 4.31 -3.92
CA TYR A 295 -24.67 4.12 -2.49
C TYR A 295 -23.18 4.06 -2.13
N ILE A 296 -22.86 4.60 -0.96
CA ILE A 296 -21.62 4.36 -0.22
C ILE A 296 -21.97 3.46 0.96
N PHE A 297 -21.14 2.46 1.21
CA PHE A 297 -21.26 1.54 2.33
C PHE A 297 -20.06 1.76 3.25
N LEU A 298 -20.32 2.17 4.48
CA LEU A 298 -19.30 2.32 5.51
C LEU A 298 -19.46 1.17 6.51
N VAL A 299 -18.47 0.31 6.58
CA VAL A 299 -18.44 -0.82 7.51
C VAL A 299 -17.54 -0.47 8.69
N SER A 300 -18.17 -0.22 9.83
CA SER A 300 -17.50 0.06 11.10
C SER A 300 -17.51 -1.18 11.98
N TYR A 301 -16.39 -1.45 12.64
CA TYR A 301 -16.26 -2.53 13.62
C TYR A 301 -15.55 -1.99 14.85
N SER A 302 -16.21 -2.04 15.99
CA SER A 302 -15.65 -1.55 17.25
C SER A 302 -16.06 -2.40 18.44
N ALA A 303 -15.18 -2.51 19.42
CA ALA A 303 -15.38 -3.21 20.68
C ALA A 303 -14.27 -2.82 21.68
N PRO A 304 -14.41 -3.11 22.99
CA PRO A 304 -13.30 -3.03 23.92
C PRO A 304 -12.07 -3.82 23.42
N SER A 305 -10.86 -3.29 23.61
CA SER A 305 -9.63 -3.78 22.93
C SER A 305 -9.43 -5.30 22.97
N GLN A 306 -9.71 -5.96 24.09
CA GLN A 306 -9.55 -7.41 24.22
C GLN A 306 -10.61 -8.18 23.40
N ILE A 307 -11.86 -7.72 23.40
CA ILE A 307 -12.97 -8.32 22.66
C ILE A 307 -12.79 -8.05 21.16
N TYR A 308 -12.33 -6.85 20.80
CA TYR A 308 -11.96 -6.46 19.44
C TYR A 308 -10.93 -7.43 18.84
N GLN A 309 -9.84 -7.70 19.56
CA GLN A 309 -8.80 -8.62 19.07
C GLN A 309 -9.33 -10.05 18.94
N ALA A 310 -10.08 -10.52 19.95
CA ALA A 310 -10.63 -11.88 19.96
C ALA A 310 -11.62 -12.14 18.82
N ASN A 311 -12.31 -11.10 18.32
CA ASN A 311 -13.36 -11.23 17.29
C ASN A 311 -12.96 -10.63 15.94
N LEU A 312 -11.70 -10.23 15.76
CA LEU A 312 -11.24 -9.58 14.52
C LEU A 312 -11.46 -10.45 13.28
N ALA A 313 -11.35 -11.78 13.41
CA ALA A 313 -11.61 -12.72 12.32
C ALA A 313 -13.07 -12.64 11.79
N ALA A 314 -14.04 -12.29 12.64
CA ALA A 314 -15.42 -12.08 12.21
C ALA A 314 -15.53 -10.86 11.30
N PHE A 315 -14.88 -9.75 11.66
CA PHE A 315 -14.83 -8.55 10.84
C PHE A 315 -14.07 -8.78 9.53
N GLN A 316 -12.91 -9.45 9.58
CA GLN A 316 -12.16 -9.79 8.37
C GLN A 316 -13.01 -10.64 7.43
N ARG A 317 -13.78 -11.60 7.96
CA ARG A 317 -14.69 -12.39 7.13
C ARG A 317 -15.76 -11.54 6.45
N VAL A 318 -16.33 -10.56 7.14
CA VAL A 318 -17.30 -9.62 6.54
C VAL A 318 -16.67 -8.87 5.37
N VAL A 319 -15.43 -8.38 5.53
CA VAL A 319 -14.70 -7.68 4.46
C VAL A 319 -14.41 -8.63 3.29
N ASP A 320 -13.85 -9.81 3.56
CA ASP A 320 -13.44 -10.78 2.54
C ASP A 320 -14.62 -11.38 1.75
N SER A 321 -15.74 -11.61 2.44
CA SER A 321 -16.94 -12.20 1.85
C SER A 321 -17.87 -11.16 1.23
N TRP A 322 -17.60 -9.87 1.42
CA TRP A 322 -18.42 -8.81 0.87
C TRP A 322 -18.45 -8.92 -0.64
N ARG A 323 -19.66 -9.02 -1.18
CA ARG A 323 -19.90 -8.93 -2.61
C ARG A 323 -21.15 -8.12 -2.89
N PHE A 324 -21.14 -7.47 -4.04
CA PHE A 324 -22.35 -6.82 -4.50
C PHE A 324 -23.25 -7.79 -5.26
N THR A 325 -24.52 -7.83 -4.88
CA THR A 325 -25.57 -8.56 -5.57
C THR A 325 -26.33 -7.61 -6.51
N LYS A 326 -27.27 -8.15 -7.28
CA LYS A 326 -28.26 -7.33 -7.97
C LYS A 326 -29.25 -6.84 -6.90
N PRO A 327 -29.48 -5.52 -6.79
CA PRO A 327 -30.59 -5.03 -5.99
C PRO A 327 -31.93 -5.44 -6.61
#